data_AF-A0A7K5A909-F1
#
_entry.id   AF-A0A7K5A909-F1
#
_cell.length_a   1.000
_cell.length_b   1.000
_cell.length_c   1.000
_cell.angle_alpha   90.00
_cell.angle_beta   90.00
_cell.angle_gamma   90.00
#
_symmetry.space_group_name_H-M   'P 1'
#
loop_
_entity.id
_entity.type
_entity.pdbx_description
1 polymer ?
#
loop_
_entity_poly.entity_id
_entity_poly.type
_entity_poly.pdbx_seq_one_letter_code
_entity_poly.pdbx_strand_id
1 'polypeptide(L)'
;AALCPQWPYCRKRCSYCNFNKYVVPAVDEVPVRACLVQEALTLLRLSRVQSITSVFFGGGTPSLASPGTIAAVLEAVAGVAHLPTSAEVTLEANPSSASAARLAGFRAAGVNRISIGVQSQSAWAQGLEVALGLCDDHISLYQLTLERGTALAAQVQGGSLPAPPQDLLADMYHAACATLVAAGFRRYEVSNFARKGALSTHNLSYWRAEPYIGVGPGAHGRFVPWGEGGRSREARIQTLEPEAWMREVQSRGHGTRKRVALSPLEQ
;
A
#
# COMPACT_ATOMS: atom_id res chain seq x y z
N ALA A 1 14.75 0.59 -6.98
CA ALA A 1 14.08 0.88 -5.69
C ALA A 1 12.58 0.92 -5.92
N ALA A 2 11.77 0.79 -4.87
CA ALA A 2 10.33 0.99 -4.97
C ALA A 2 9.92 2.42 -4.59
N LEU A 3 8.78 2.88 -5.11
CA LEU A 3 8.12 4.11 -4.67
C LEU A 3 6.76 3.75 -4.05
N CYS A 4 6.47 4.27 -2.87
CA CYS A 4 5.25 3.95 -2.13
C CYS A 4 4.49 5.23 -1.77
N PRO A 5 3.71 5.83 -2.70
CA PRO A 5 2.85 6.96 -2.39
C PRO A 5 1.65 6.52 -1.54
N GLN A 6 1.34 7.31 -0.52
CA GLN A 6 0.29 7.02 0.43
C GLN A 6 -0.86 8.02 0.30
N TRP A 7 -2.05 7.49 -0.03
CA TRP A 7 -3.29 8.25 -0.03
C TRP A 7 -4.05 7.98 1.27
N PRO A 8 -4.19 8.95 2.18
CA PRO A 8 -4.63 8.67 3.55
C PRO A 8 -6.16 8.68 3.72
N TYR A 9 -6.93 8.99 2.68
CA TYR A 9 -8.37 9.20 2.83
C TYR A 9 -9.20 7.94 2.55
N CYS A 10 -10.25 7.76 3.35
CA CYS A 10 -11.26 6.72 3.23
C CYS A 10 -12.66 7.33 3.20
N ARG A 11 -13.63 6.64 2.59
CA ARG A 11 -15.06 7.03 2.68
C ARG A 11 -15.65 6.76 4.08
N LYS A 12 -15.21 5.70 4.74
CA LYS A 12 -15.68 5.28 6.07
C LYS A 12 -14.57 4.56 6.83
N ARG A 13 -14.69 4.51 8.16
CA ARG A 13 -13.79 3.73 9.02
C ARG A 13 -14.27 2.28 9.09
N CYS A 14 -13.41 1.34 8.71
CA CYS A 14 -13.64 -0.09 8.95
C CYS A 14 -13.42 -0.40 10.44
N SER A 15 -14.22 -1.32 11.01
CA SER A 15 -14.18 -1.64 12.44
C SER A 15 -12.86 -2.25 12.91
N TYR A 16 -12.11 -2.89 12.01
CA TYR A 16 -10.86 -3.62 12.29
C TYR A 16 -9.60 -2.90 11.77
N CYS A 17 -9.74 -1.82 11.00
CA CYS A 17 -8.58 -1.20 10.35
C CYS A 17 -7.79 -0.36 11.36
N ASN A 18 -6.51 -0.64 11.52
CA ASN A 18 -5.59 0.12 12.40
C ASN A 18 -4.62 1.05 11.62
N PHE A 19 -4.76 1.17 10.30
CA PHE A 19 -3.86 2.02 9.51
C PHE A 19 -4.03 3.52 9.76
N ASN A 20 -3.12 4.35 9.23
CA ASN A 20 -3.28 5.80 9.21
C ASN A 20 -4.33 6.18 8.14
N LYS A 21 -5.53 6.60 8.58
CA LYS A 21 -6.64 6.96 7.68
C LYS A 21 -7.51 8.08 8.21
N TYR A 22 -8.00 8.89 7.28
CA TYR A 22 -8.82 10.06 7.52
C TYR A 22 -10.14 9.95 6.75
N VAL A 23 -11.23 10.29 7.41
CA VAL A 23 -12.55 10.41 6.78
C VAL A 23 -12.95 11.86 6.88
N VAL A 24 -13.11 12.50 5.72
CA VAL A 24 -13.47 13.91 5.59
C VAL A 24 -14.65 14.03 4.60
N PRO A 25 -15.50 15.07 4.69
CA PRO A 25 -16.64 15.22 3.79
C PRO A 25 -16.24 15.32 2.32
N ALA A 26 -15.17 16.04 2.03
CA ALA A 26 -14.58 16.19 0.71
C ALA A 26 -13.06 16.41 0.85
N VAL A 27 -12.30 15.94 -0.13
CA VAL A 27 -10.85 16.17 -0.21
C VAL A 27 -10.62 17.20 -1.30
N ASP A 28 -9.96 18.31 -0.96
CA ASP A 28 -9.34 19.16 -1.99
C ASP A 28 -8.08 18.45 -2.50
N GLU A 29 -8.23 17.81 -3.66
CA GLU A 29 -7.20 16.93 -4.22
C GLU A 29 -6.02 17.70 -4.81
N VAL A 30 -6.21 18.96 -5.23
CA VAL A 30 -5.18 19.78 -5.87
C VAL A 30 -3.94 19.99 -4.98
N PRO A 31 -4.06 20.47 -3.73
CA PRO A 31 -2.90 20.64 -2.85
C PRO A 31 -2.27 19.30 -2.44
N VAL A 32 -3.08 18.24 -2.26
CA VAL A 32 -2.58 16.90 -1.94
C VAL A 32 -1.71 16.37 -3.08
N ARG A 33 -2.19 16.44 -4.33
CA ARG A 33 -1.44 16.04 -5.52
C ARG A 33 -0.14 16.82 -5.66
N ALA A 34 -0.18 18.15 -5.49
CA ALA A 34 1.01 18.99 -5.58
C ALA A 34 2.07 18.58 -4.54
N CYS A 35 1.65 18.34 -3.30
CA CYS A 35 2.57 17.89 -2.25
C CYS A 35 3.11 16.47 -2.50
N LEU A 36 2.30 15.54 -3.02
CA LEU A 36 2.76 14.19 -3.36
C LEU A 36 3.85 14.24 -4.42
N VAL A 37 3.66 15.05 -5.46
CA VAL A 37 4.66 15.27 -6.51
C VAL A 37 5.92 15.93 -5.95
N GLN A 38 5.78 17.03 -5.21
CA GLN A 38 6.92 17.76 -4.63
C GLN A 38 7.76 16.87 -3.71
N GLU A 39 7.11 16.08 -2.86
CA GLU A 39 7.81 15.18 -1.95
C GLU A 39 8.47 14.01 -2.68
N ALA A 40 7.80 13.41 -3.67
CA ALA A 40 8.41 12.36 -4.49
C ALA A 40 9.71 12.84 -5.16
N LEU A 41 9.67 14.02 -5.80
CA LEU A 41 10.85 14.63 -6.44
C LEU A 41 11.96 14.95 -5.44
N THR A 42 11.58 15.51 -4.28
CA THR A 42 12.55 15.85 -3.22
C THR A 42 13.24 14.59 -2.70
N LEU A 43 12.48 13.56 -2.35
CA LEU A 43 13.03 12.32 -1.79
C LEU A 43 13.82 11.51 -2.83
N LEU A 44 13.44 11.54 -4.12
CA LEU A 44 14.25 10.96 -5.20
C LEU A 44 15.61 11.66 -5.32
N ARG A 45 15.63 13.00 -5.25
CA ARG A 45 16.88 13.77 -5.27
C ARG A 45 17.76 13.47 -4.06
N LEU A 46 17.16 13.39 -2.87
CA LEU A 46 17.87 13.07 -1.62
C LEU A 46 18.42 11.65 -1.62
N SER A 47 17.65 10.68 -2.11
CA SER A 47 18.06 9.28 -2.17
C SER A 47 18.98 8.95 -3.34
N ARG A 48 19.12 9.86 -4.32
CA ARG A 48 19.83 9.63 -5.60
C ARG A 48 19.43 8.33 -6.31
N VAL A 49 18.21 7.85 -6.07
CA VAL A 49 17.67 6.69 -6.77
C VAL A 49 17.44 7.07 -8.23
N GLN A 50 18.13 6.36 -9.12
CA GLN A 50 18.03 6.59 -10.57
C GLN A 50 17.03 5.65 -11.25
N SER A 51 16.57 4.60 -10.58
CA SER A 51 15.60 3.66 -11.15
C SER A 51 14.56 3.20 -10.14
N ILE A 52 13.29 3.28 -10.56
CA ILE A 52 12.12 2.78 -9.85
C ILE A 52 11.58 1.57 -10.60
N THR A 53 11.56 0.41 -9.94
CA THR A 53 11.15 -0.87 -10.54
C THR A 53 9.72 -1.25 -10.19
N SER A 54 9.16 -0.64 -9.14
CA SER A 54 7.76 -0.81 -8.75
C SER A 54 7.23 0.45 -8.05
N VAL A 55 5.96 0.75 -8.28
CA VAL A 55 5.20 1.79 -7.59
C VAL A 55 3.98 1.16 -6.92
N PHE A 56 3.77 1.43 -5.64
CA PHE A 56 2.62 0.93 -4.89
C PHE A 56 1.86 2.09 -4.25
N PHE A 57 0.69 2.40 -4.80
CA PHE A 57 -0.23 3.37 -4.23
C PHE A 57 -1.07 2.68 -3.15
N GLY A 58 -0.78 3.00 -1.90
CA GLY A 58 -1.41 2.38 -0.72
C GLY A 58 -2.00 3.38 0.28
N GLY A 59 -2.52 2.86 1.39
CA GLY A 59 -2.85 3.66 2.58
C GLY A 59 -4.28 3.52 3.04
N GLY A 60 -5.05 4.60 2.94
CA GLY A 60 -6.49 4.62 3.19
C GLY A 60 -7.23 3.92 2.06
N THR A 61 -7.62 4.67 1.03
CA THR A 61 -8.24 4.11 -0.18
C THR A 61 -7.77 4.87 -1.41
N PRO A 62 -6.59 4.51 -1.96
CA PRO A 62 -5.98 5.19 -3.12
C PRO A 62 -6.89 5.29 -4.34
N SER A 63 -7.76 4.29 -4.57
CA SER A 63 -8.76 4.37 -5.64
C SER A 63 -9.85 5.44 -5.44
N LEU A 64 -9.82 6.24 -4.37
CA LEU A 64 -10.60 7.47 -4.24
C LEU A 64 -9.92 8.68 -4.89
N ALA A 65 -8.59 8.69 -5.02
CA ALA A 65 -7.88 9.71 -5.79
C ALA A 65 -8.33 9.67 -7.26
N SER A 66 -8.29 10.81 -7.95
CA SER A 66 -8.50 10.85 -9.39
C SER A 66 -7.37 10.13 -10.13
N PRO A 67 -7.63 9.54 -11.32
CA PRO A 67 -6.57 9.05 -12.18
C PRO A 67 -5.50 10.10 -12.50
N GLY A 68 -5.89 11.38 -12.58
CA GLY A 68 -4.96 12.48 -12.81
C GLY A 68 -3.93 12.68 -11.70
N THR A 69 -4.28 12.38 -10.44
CA THR A 69 -3.29 12.40 -9.34
C THR A 69 -2.30 11.26 -9.43
N ILE A 70 -2.77 10.07 -9.80
CA ILE A 70 -1.90 8.91 -10.03
C ILE A 70 -0.93 9.19 -11.18
N ALA A 71 -1.46 9.68 -12.31
CA ALA A 71 -0.66 10.08 -13.48
C ALA A 71 0.39 11.14 -13.12
N ALA A 72 -0.01 12.21 -12.42
CA ALA A 72 0.91 13.29 -12.06
C ALA A 72 2.12 12.81 -11.23
N VAL A 73 1.91 11.87 -10.31
CA VAL A 73 3.02 11.27 -9.54
C VAL A 73 3.92 10.43 -10.44
N LEU A 74 3.35 9.57 -11.28
CA LEU A 74 4.12 8.70 -12.17
C LEU A 74 4.91 9.50 -13.22
N GLU A 75 4.29 10.50 -13.82
CA GLU A 75 4.91 11.41 -14.79
C GLU A 75 6.07 12.20 -14.16
N ALA A 76 5.87 12.76 -12.97
CA ALA A 76 6.92 13.48 -12.25
C ALA A 76 8.13 12.58 -11.94
N VAL A 77 7.87 11.35 -11.48
CA VAL A 77 8.92 10.37 -11.17
C VAL A 77 9.67 9.96 -12.44
N ALA A 78 8.96 9.67 -13.53
CA ALA A 78 9.55 9.31 -14.81
C ALA A 78 10.39 10.45 -15.42
N GLY A 79 10.10 11.71 -15.07
CA GLY A 79 10.88 12.88 -15.48
C GLY A 79 12.25 13.00 -14.80
N VAL A 80 12.49 12.33 -13.67
CA VAL A 80 13.75 12.45 -12.89
C VAL A 80 14.44 11.12 -12.60
N ALA A 81 13.76 9.99 -12.79
CA ALA A 81 14.29 8.64 -12.60
C ALA A 81 13.77 7.71 -13.70
N HIS A 82 14.55 6.67 -14.02
CA HIS A 82 14.13 5.64 -14.96
C HIS A 82 12.99 4.80 -14.36
N LEU A 83 11.80 4.92 -14.95
CA LEU A 83 10.63 4.09 -14.69
C LEU A 83 10.34 3.26 -15.96
N PRO A 84 10.76 1.98 -16.02
CA PRO A 84 10.54 1.15 -17.20
C PRO A 84 9.05 0.89 -17.41
N THR A 85 8.63 0.71 -18.67
CA THR A 85 7.24 0.36 -19.01
C THR A 85 6.81 -0.99 -18.44
N SER A 86 7.77 -1.85 -18.10
CA SER A 86 7.55 -3.12 -17.40
C SER A 86 7.49 -2.98 -15.87
N ALA A 87 7.63 -1.77 -15.32
CA ALA A 87 7.53 -1.56 -13.88
C ALA A 87 6.14 -1.97 -13.38
N GLU A 88 6.09 -2.65 -12.23
CA GLU A 88 4.83 -2.93 -11.56
C GLU A 88 4.26 -1.64 -10.98
N VAL A 89 3.06 -1.24 -11.38
CA VAL A 89 2.33 -0.10 -10.83
C VAL A 89 1.03 -0.61 -10.24
N THR A 90 1.03 -0.73 -8.91
CA THR A 90 -0.08 -1.28 -8.13
C THR A 90 -0.89 -0.16 -7.49
N LEU A 91 -2.22 -0.27 -7.57
CA LEU A 91 -3.15 0.61 -6.86
C LEU A 91 -4.05 -0.21 -5.94
N GLU A 92 -4.06 0.13 -4.65
CA GLU A 92 -5.07 -0.40 -3.72
C GLU A 92 -6.44 0.21 -4.03
N ALA A 93 -7.44 -0.67 -4.17
CA ALA A 93 -8.79 -0.31 -4.49
C ALA A 93 -9.80 -0.98 -3.56
N ASN A 94 -10.83 -0.22 -3.19
CA ASN A 94 -12.02 -0.79 -2.58
C ASN A 94 -13.04 -1.18 -3.68
N PRO A 95 -13.72 -2.35 -3.58
CA PRO A 95 -14.73 -2.75 -4.56
C PRO A 95 -15.81 -1.68 -4.80
N SER A 96 -16.18 -0.93 -3.75
CA SER A 96 -17.21 0.11 -3.81
C SER A 96 -16.77 1.42 -4.47
N SER A 97 -15.47 1.59 -4.76
CA SER A 97 -14.91 2.80 -5.40
C SER A 97 -14.27 2.55 -6.76
N ALA A 98 -14.24 1.30 -7.24
CA ALA A 98 -13.59 0.88 -8.48
C ALA A 98 -14.59 0.63 -9.63
N SER A 99 -15.32 1.67 -10.06
CA SER A 99 -16.16 1.54 -11.27
C SER A 99 -15.31 1.29 -12.52
N ALA A 100 -15.89 0.65 -13.55
CA ALA A 100 -15.19 0.35 -14.80
C ALA A 100 -14.56 1.59 -15.45
N ALA A 101 -15.25 2.73 -15.43
CA ALA A 101 -14.74 4.00 -15.94
C ALA A 101 -13.51 4.51 -15.15
N ARG A 102 -13.51 4.37 -13.82
CA ARG A 102 -12.35 4.75 -12.98
C ARG A 102 -11.17 3.82 -13.21
N LEU A 103 -11.41 2.51 -13.31
CA LEU A 103 -10.37 1.52 -13.62
C LEU A 103 -9.74 1.78 -14.98
N ALA A 104 -10.52 2.12 -16.00
CA ALA A 104 -10.00 2.53 -17.31
C ALA A 104 -9.12 3.79 -17.20
N GLY A 105 -9.54 4.77 -16.41
CA GLY A 105 -8.74 5.97 -16.12
C GLY A 105 -7.42 5.63 -15.41
N PHE A 106 -7.43 4.77 -14.39
CA PHE A 106 -6.21 4.34 -13.71
C PHE A 106 -5.27 3.56 -14.62
N ARG A 107 -5.81 2.71 -15.50
CA ARG A 107 -5.02 2.02 -16.51
C ARG A 107 -4.36 3.01 -17.48
N ALA A 108 -5.10 4.03 -17.94
CA ALA A 108 -4.56 5.10 -18.77
C ALA A 108 -3.48 5.93 -18.04
N ALA A 109 -3.61 6.08 -16.71
CA ALA A 109 -2.59 6.72 -15.87
C ALA A 109 -1.32 5.86 -15.66
N GLY A 110 -1.31 4.60 -16.08
CA GLY A 110 -0.16 3.71 -15.97
C GLY A 110 -0.28 2.59 -14.92
N VAL A 111 -1.43 2.47 -14.23
CA VAL A 111 -1.69 1.35 -13.31
C VAL A 111 -1.86 0.06 -14.11
N ASN A 112 -1.07 -0.96 -13.78
CA ASN A 112 -1.12 -2.28 -14.44
C ASN A 112 -1.44 -3.43 -13.46
N ARG A 113 -1.59 -3.11 -12.18
CA ARG A 113 -2.01 -4.06 -11.13
C ARG A 113 -2.96 -3.40 -10.16
N ILE A 114 -4.00 -4.12 -9.77
CA ILE A 114 -4.99 -3.67 -8.80
C ILE A 114 -4.94 -4.60 -7.59
N SER A 115 -4.85 -4.02 -6.39
CA SER A 115 -4.95 -4.77 -5.13
C SER A 115 -6.31 -4.48 -4.50
N ILE A 116 -7.17 -5.50 -4.36
CA ILE A 116 -8.51 -5.33 -3.80
C ILE A 116 -8.63 -6.13 -2.51
N GLY A 117 -8.93 -5.44 -1.43
CA GLY A 117 -9.31 -6.08 -0.16
C GLY A 117 -10.76 -6.55 -0.22
N VAL A 118 -10.97 -7.86 -0.40
CA VAL A 118 -12.28 -8.51 -0.23
C VAL A 118 -12.42 -8.96 1.22
N GLN A 119 -13.54 -8.60 1.86
CA GLN A 119 -13.82 -8.93 3.26
C GLN A 119 -15.01 -9.88 3.32
N SER A 120 -14.87 -11.02 4.00
CA SER A 120 -15.98 -11.97 4.22
C SER A 120 -16.24 -12.09 5.71
N GLN A 121 -17.40 -11.61 6.19
CA GLN A 121 -17.88 -11.89 7.56
C GLN A 121 -18.78 -13.13 7.61
N SER A 122 -19.28 -13.61 6.46
CA SER A 122 -20.00 -14.89 6.33
C SER A 122 -19.22 -15.84 5.41
N ALA A 123 -19.17 -17.13 5.75
CA ALA A 123 -18.52 -18.23 5.03
C ALA A 123 -17.28 -17.82 4.21
N TRP A 124 -16.11 -17.71 4.86
CA TRP A 124 -14.84 -17.35 4.21
C TRP A 124 -14.59 -18.10 2.88
N ALA A 125 -15.06 -19.34 2.76
CA ALA A 125 -15.00 -20.15 1.55
C ALA A 125 -15.74 -19.52 0.36
N GLN A 126 -16.96 -19.00 0.56
CA GLN A 126 -17.70 -18.29 -0.48
C GLN A 126 -16.98 -17.01 -0.90
N GLY A 127 -16.41 -16.28 0.05
CA GLY A 127 -15.58 -15.11 -0.25
C GLY A 127 -14.36 -15.46 -1.11
N LEU A 128 -13.72 -16.60 -0.82
CA LEU A 128 -12.60 -17.12 -1.60
C LEU A 128 -13.02 -17.58 -3.01
N GLU A 129 -14.16 -18.24 -3.15
CA GLU A 129 -14.72 -18.62 -4.47
C GLU A 129 -15.02 -17.40 -5.33
N VAL A 130 -15.64 -16.36 -4.75
CA VAL A 130 -15.85 -15.08 -5.44
C VAL A 130 -14.52 -14.46 -5.84
N ALA A 131 -13.52 -14.45 -4.95
CA ALA A 131 -12.20 -13.94 -5.28
C ALA A 131 -11.55 -14.73 -6.43
N LEU A 132 -11.68 -16.06 -6.45
CA LEU A 132 -11.18 -16.90 -7.55
C LEU A 132 -11.90 -16.65 -8.88
N GLY A 133 -13.17 -16.24 -8.85
CA GLY A 133 -13.91 -15.82 -10.04
C GLY A 133 -13.52 -14.44 -10.57
N LEU A 134 -12.90 -13.60 -9.73
CA LEU A 134 -12.52 -12.22 -10.07
C LEU A 134 -11.01 -12.04 -10.31
N CYS A 135 -10.17 -12.82 -9.62
CA CYS A 135 -8.72 -12.68 -9.60
C CYS A 135 -8.07 -13.78 -10.45
N ASP A 136 -7.42 -13.37 -11.52
CA ASP A 136 -7.01 -14.32 -12.55
C ASP A 136 -5.54 -14.78 -12.42
N ASP A 137 -4.75 -14.12 -11.57
CA ASP A 137 -3.30 -14.27 -11.54
C ASP A 137 -2.62 -14.06 -10.17
N HIS A 138 -3.16 -13.22 -9.27
CA HIS A 138 -2.57 -12.98 -7.94
C HIS A 138 -3.60 -12.76 -6.82
N ILE A 139 -3.33 -13.34 -5.64
CA ILE A 139 -4.15 -13.22 -4.42
C ILE A 139 -3.24 -13.04 -3.19
N SER A 140 -3.54 -12.03 -2.38
CA SER A 140 -3.00 -11.89 -1.02
C SER A 140 -4.01 -12.40 0.01
N LEU A 141 -3.61 -13.39 0.80
CA LEU A 141 -4.39 -14.01 1.86
C LEU A 141 -3.81 -13.61 3.23
N TYR A 142 -4.60 -12.90 4.02
CA TYR A 142 -4.27 -12.52 5.39
C TYR A 142 -5.30 -13.09 6.36
N GLN A 143 -4.81 -13.60 7.48
CA GLN A 143 -5.66 -13.86 8.63
C GLN A 143 -5.99 -12.52 9.32
N LEU A 144 -7.25 -12.32 9.68
CA LEU A 144 -7.68 -11.13 10.40
C LEU A 144 -7.08 -11.13 11.82
N THR A 145 -6.28 -10.13 12.13
CA THR A 145 -5.71 -9.92 13.47
C THR A 145 -6.52 -8.87 14.24
N LEU A 146 -6.76 -9.13 15.53
CA LEU A 146 -7.41 -8.17 16.41
C LEU A 146 -6.41 -7.11 16.88
N GLU A 147 -6.46 -5.96 16.23
CA GLU A 147 -5.59 -4.83 16.53
C GLU A 147 -6.13 -3.98 17.68
N ARG A 148 -5.30 -3.73 18.71
CA ARG A 148 -5.67 -2.84 19.82
C ARG A 148 -6.03 -1.44 19.30
N GLY A 149 -7.06 -0.83 19.88
CA GLY A 149 -7.57 0.49 19.48
C GLY A 149 -8.57 0.45 18.31
N THR A 150 -8.89 -0.73 17.78
CA THR A 150 -9.95 -0.90 16.77
C THR A 150 -11.30 -1.21 17.42
N ALA A 151 -12.39 -0.85 16.75
CA ALA A 151 -13.75 -1.13 17.23
C ALA A 151 -14.01 -2.65 17.35
N LEU A 152 -13.47 -3.45 16.42
CA LEU A 152 -13.59 -4.90 16.47
C LEU A 152 -12.88 -5.48 17.69
N ALA A 153 -11.66 -5.02 17.99
CA ALA A 153 -10.95 -5.47 19.20
C ALA A 153 -11.71 -5.07 20.48
N ALA A 154 -12.28 -3.87 20.52
CA ALA A 154 -13.10 -3.42 21.66
C ALA A 154 -14.38 -4.27 21.82
N GLN A 155 -15.05 -4.64 20.73
CA GLN A 155 -16.23 -5.52 20.76
C GLN A 155 -15.90 -6.93 21.26
N VAL A 156 -14.77 -7.48 20.83
CA VAL A 156 -14.33 -8.81 21.27
C VAL A 156 -13.90 -8.79 22.74
N GLN A 157 -13.09 -7.80 23.14
CA GLN A 157 -12.65 -7.64 24.54
C GLN A 157 -13.81 -7.34 25.48
N GLY A 158 -14.81 -6.59 25.02
CA GLY A 158 -16.04 -6.29 25.76
C GLY A 158 -17.09 -7.41 25.71
N GLY A 159 -16.81 -8.55 25.08
CA GLY A 159 -17.72 -9.70 25.01
C GLY A 159 -18.94 -9.51 24.11
N SER A 160 -19.03 -8.42 23.35
CA SER A 160 -20.10 -8.18 22.38
C SER A 160 -19.99 -9.05 21.13
N LEU A 161 -18.78 -9.53 20.82
CA LEU A 161 -18.51 -10.50 19.76
C LEU A 161 -17.60 -11.61 20.31
N PRO A 162 -17.83 -12.89 19.95
CA PRO A 162 -16.93 -13.96 20.36
C PRO A 162 -15.58 -13.83 19.66
N ALA A 163 -14.50 -14.15 20.38
CA ALA A 163 -13.21 -14.39 19.76
C ALA A 163 -13.24 -15.78 19.10
N PRO A 164 -12.92 -15.92 17.81
CA PRO A 164 -12.80 -17.23 17.19
C PRO A 164 -11.64 -18.02 17.85
N PRO A 165 -11.82 -19.32 18.15
CA PRO A 165 -10.75 -20.18 18.64
C PRO A 165 -9.55 -20.17 17.69
N GLN A 166 -8.33 -20.20 18.23
CA GLN A 166 -7.11 -20.15 17.42
C GLN A 166 -7.00 -21.33 16.46
N ASP A 167 -7.37 -22.54 16.91
CA ASP A 167 -7.36 -23.75 16.07
C ASP A 167 -8.30 -23.61 14.87
N LEU A 168 -9.49 -23.04 15.09
CA LEU A 168 -10.44 -22.77 14.01
C LEU A 168 -9.87 -21.78 12.99
N LEU A 169 -9.19 -20.72 13.44
CA LEU A 169 -8.55 -19.77 12.54
C LEU A 169 -7.44 -20.41 11.70
N ALA A 170 -6.64 -21.29 12.33
CA ALA A 170 -5.59 -22.03 11.65
C ALA A 170 -6.18 -22.99 10.60
N ASP A 171 -7.23 -23.73 10.95
CA ASP A 171 -7.93 -24.63 10.03
C ASP A 171 -8.53 -23.88 8.83
N MET A 172 -9.17 -22.73 9.08
CA MET A 172 -9.69 -21.86 8.02
C MET A 172 -8.57 -21.38 7.09
N TYR A 173 -7.42 -20.97 7.64
CA TYR A 173 -6.27 -20.52 6.86
C TYR A 173 -5.67 -21.66 6.02
N HIS A 174 -5.49 -22.84 6.60
CA HIS A 174 -5.00 -24.02 5.90
C HIS A 174 -5.95 -24.44 4.76
N ALA A 175 -7.26 -24.45 5.03
CA ALA A 175 -8.26 -24.75 4.01
C ALA A 175 -8.24 -23.72 2.87
N ALA A 176 -8.13 -22.41 3.18
CA ALA A 176 -8.00 -21.37 2.17
C ALA A 176 -6.72 -21.53 1.31
N CYS A 177 -5.58 -21.86 1.93
CA CYS A 177 -4.36 -22.16 1.21
C CYS A 177 -4.52 -23.36 0.27
N ALA A 178 -5.13 -24.45 0.74
CA ALA A 178 -5.38 -25.64 -0.06
C ALA A 178 -6.28 -25.35 -1.27
N THR A 179 -7.33 -24.55 -1.08
CA THR A 179 -8.23 -24.12 -2.16
C THR A 179 -7.49 -23.30 -3.23
N LEU A 180 -6.63 -22.37 -2.82
CA LEU A 180 -5.81 -21.58 -3.76
C LEU A 180 -4.85 -22.46 -4.57
N VAL A 181 -4.20 -23.44 -3.91
CA VAL A 181 -3.32 -24.40 -4.58
C VAL A 181 -4.10 -25.28 -5.56
N ALA A 182 -5.28 -25.78 -5.17
CA ALA A 182 -6.16 -26.54 -6.05
C ALA A 182 -6.63 -25.73 -7.27
N ALA A 183 -6.79 -24.41 -7.11
CA ALA A 183 -7.08 -23.46 -8.20
C ALA A 183 -5.87 -23.08 -9.07
N GLY A 184 -4.71 -23.72 -8.85
CA GLY A 184 -3.49 -23.55 -9.64
C GLY A 184 -2.61 -22.36 -9.22
N PHE A 185 -2.85 -21.76 -8.06
CA PHE A 185 -1.97 -20.74 -7.50
C PHE A 185 -0.80 -21.37 -6.75
N ARG A 186 0.39 -20.80 -6.93
CA ARG A 186 1.58 -21.11 -6.13
C ARG A 186 1.77 -20.05 -5.06
N ARG A 187 1.91 -20.49 -3.81
CA ARG A 187 2.38 -19.63 -2.72
C ARG A 187 3.85 -19.29 -2.96
N TYR A 188 4.18 -18.01 -3.07
CA TYR A 188 5.56 -17.56 -3.32
C TYR A 188 6.19 -16.83 -2.14
N GLU A 189 5.38 -16.39 -1.17
CA GLU A 189 5.81 -15.91 0.14
C GLU A 189 4.70 -16.11 1.19
N VAL A 190 4.80 -15.52 2.38
CA VAL A 190 3.93 -15.81 3.52
C VAL A 190 2.45 -15.53 3.24
N SER A 191 2.10 -14.43 2.60
CA SER A 191 0.71 -14.01 2.42
C SER A 191 0.23 -14.09 0.97
N ASN A 192 1.08 -14.34 -0.01
CA ASN A 192 0.79 -14.11 -1.41
C ASN A 192 0.94 -15.37 -2.26
N PHE A 193 -0.02 -15.48 -3.16
CA PHE A 193 -0.24 -16.57 -4.08
C PHE A 193 -0.30 -16.00 -5.49
N ALA A 194 0.36 -16.65 -6.44
CA ALA A 194 0.35 -16.24 -7.83
C ALA A 194 0.28 -17.45 -8.76
N ARG A 195 -0.32 -17.26 -9.93
CA ARG A 195 -0.22 -18.16 -11.08
C ARG A 195 0.21 -17.37 -12.30
N LYS A 196 0.56 -18.08 -13.39
CA LYS A 196 0.99 -17.45 -14.66
C LYS A 196 2.19 -16.48 -14.49
N GLY A 197 3.01 -16.69 -13.46
CA GLY A 197 4.18 -15.84 -13.17
C GLY A 197 3.89 -14.47 -12.56
N ALA A 198 2.65 -14.17 -12.16
CA ALA A 198 2.24 -12.86 -11.63
C ALA A 198 2.69 -12.60 -10.18
N LEU A 199 3.99 -12.78 -9.89
CA LEU A 199 4.60 -12.42 -8.62
C LEU A 199 4.57 -10.90 -8.44
N SER A 200 4.20 -10.41 -7.26
CA SER A 200 4.30 -8.96 -7.00
C SER A 200 5.75 -8.56 -6.71
N THR A 201 6.28 -7.68 -7.55
CA THR A 201 7.61 -7.09 -7.36
C THR A 201 7.67 -6.29 -6.06
N HIS A 202 6.61 -5.51 -5.77
CA HIS A 202 6.48 -4.76 -4.53
C HIS A 202 6.55 -5.68 -3.28
N ASN A 203 5.80 -6.78 -3.26
CA ASN A 203 5.79 -7.67 -2.10
C ASN A 203 7.14 -8.36 -1.90
N LEU A 204 7.82 -8.74 -2.99
CA LEU A 204 9.16 -9.35 -2.92
C LEU A 204 10.24 -8.35 -2.47
N SER A 205 10.08 -7.06 -2.75
CA SER A 205 11.09 -6.05 -2.39
C SER A 205 11.28 -5.94 -0.88
N TYR A 206 10.22 -6.17 -0.08
CA TYR A 206 10.32 -6.21 1.38
C TYR A 206 11.19 -7.36 1.88
N TRP A 207 10.98 -8.57 1.33
CA TRP A 207 11.76 -9.76 1.69
C TRP A 207 13.23 -9.66 1.29
N ARG A 208 13.52 -8.89 0.23
CA ARG A 208 14.88 -8.63 -0.25
C ARG A 208 15.54 -7.42 0.41
N ALA A 209 14.84 -6.77 1.36
CA ALA A 209 15.27 -5.54 2.00
C ALA A 209 15.68 -4.43 0.99
N GLU A 210 15.06 -4.41 -0.19
CA GLU A 210 15.36 -3.43 -1.22
C GLU A 210 14.97 -2.01 -0.75
N PRO A 211 15.72 -0.97 -1.17
CA PRO A 211 15.40 0.40 -0.81
C PRO A 211 14.06 0.82 -1.41
N TYR A 212 13.32 1.62 -0.65
CA TYR A 212 12.05 2.18 -1.09
C TYR A 212 11.83 3.59 -0.54
N ILE A 213 11.09 4.39 -1.29
CA ILE A 213 10.79 5.79 -0.95
C ILE A 213 9.32 5.90 -0.60
N GLY A 214 9.02 6.25 0.65
CA GLY A 214 7.67 6.55 1.12
C GLY A 214 7.32 8.01 0.93
N VAL A 215 6.21 8.27 0.24
CA VAL A 215 5.69 9.61 -0.05
C VAL A 215 4.26 9.70 0.46
N GLY A 216 3.86 10.82 1.03
CA GLY A 216 2.52 11.06 1.53
C GLY A 216 2.37 10.88 3.04
N PRO A 217 1.20 11.25 3.60
CA PRO A 217 0.98 11.25 5.04
C PRO A 217 1.10 9.86 5.68
N GLY A 218 1.99 9.75 6.66
CA GLY A 218 2.29 8.50 7.37
C GLY A 218 3.12 7.48 6.57
N ALA A 219 3.61 7.85 5.39
CA ALA A 219 4.42 6.96 4.58
C ALA A 219 5.76 6.64 5.24
N HIS A 220 6.22 5.42 5.01
CA HIS A 220 7.51 4.94 5.49
C HIS A 220 8.45 4.80 4.29
N GLY A 221 9.71 5.16 4.47
CA GLY A 221 10.75 4.97 3.46
C GLY A 221 12.01 4.40 4.09
N ARG A 222 12.80 3.69 3.28
CA ARG A 222 14.08 3.13 3.67
C ARG A 222 15.09 3.31 2.55
N PHE A 223 16.02 4.25 2.71
CA PHE A 223 17.01 4.56 1.70
C PHE A 223 18.25 5.24 2.32
N VAL A 224 19.33 5.37 1.55
CA VAL A 224 20.50 6.16 1.95
C VAL A 224 20.31 7.61 1.51
N PRO A 225 20.35 8.60 2.42
CA PRO A 225 20.12 10.00 2.08
C PRO A 225 21.41 10.64 1.54
N TRP A 226 21.90 10.18 0.38
CA TRP A 226 23.13 10.66 -0.24
C TRP A 226 23.15 12.17 -0.51
N GLY A 227 21.98 12.77 -0.75
CA GLY A 227 21.82 14.22 -0.93
C GLY A 227 22.10 15.03 0.35
N GLU A 228 22.03 14.40 1.52
CA GLU A 228 22.39 14.98 2.83
C GLU A 228 23.79 14.55 3.29
N GLY A 229 24.55 13.85 2.45
CA GLY A 229 25.86 13.30 2.81
C GLY A 229 25.81 12.01 3.64
N GLY A 230 24.62 11.41 3.80
CA GLY A 230 24.45 10.13 4.47
C GLY A 230 25.18 9.00 3.76
N ARG A 231 25.67 8.03 4.52
CA ARG A 231 26.45 6.88 4.02
C ARG A 231 25.82 5.52 4.33
N SER A 232 24.81 5.49 5.20
CA SER A 232 24.08 4.29 5.60
C SER A 232 22.58 4.48 5.39
N ARG A 233 21.85 3.37 5.27
CA ARG A 233 20.39 3.42 5.15
C ARG A 233 19.78 3.92 6.45
N GLU A 234 18.75 4.75 6.33
CA GLU A 234 17.88 5.13 7.43
C GLU A 234 16.42 4.82 7.09
N ALA A 235 15.60 4.63 8.11
CA ALA A 235 14.16 4.62 7.97
C ALA A 235 13.62 6.04 8.19
N ARG A 236 12.76 6.51 7.29
CA ARG A 236 12.03 7.77 7.39
C ARG A 236 10.55 7.50 7.58
N ILE A 237 9.92 8.29 8.44
CA ILE A 237 8.46 8.28 8.65
C ILE A 237 7.96 9.69 8.39
N GLN A 238 7.05 9.82 7.43
CA GLN A 238 6.40 11.09 7.14
C GLN A 238 5.35 11.42 8.21
N THR A 239 5.10 12.71 8.42
CA THR A 239 4.02 13.22 9.25
C THR A 239 2.70 12.53 8.91
N LEU A 240 1.97 12.09 9.94
CA LEU A 240 0.75 11.30 9.78
C LEU A 240 -0.42 12.15 9.31
N GLU A 241 -0.55 13.36 9.84
CA GLU A 241 -1.69 14.26 9.60
C GLU A 241 -1.57 14.99 8.26
N PRO A 242 -2.51 14.84 7.33
CA PRO A 242 -2.39 15.37 5.96
C PRO A 242 -2.13 16.88 5.89
N GLU A 243 -2.82 17.69 6.70
CA GLU A 243 -2.63 19.14 6.69
C GLU A 243 -1.26 19.58 7.24
N ALA A 244 -0.77 18.89 8.28
CA ALA A 244 0.57 19.15 8.81
C ALA A 244 1.62 18.70 7.77
N TRP A 245 1.45 17.51 7.19
CA TRP A 245 2.31 16.99 6.13
C TRP A 245 2.38 17.95 4.94
N MET A 246 1.26 18.47 4.44
CA MET A 246 1.25 19.43 3.32
C MET A 246 2.03 20.71 3.65
N ARG A 247 1.83 21.30 4.84
CA ARG A 247 2.59 22.49 5.27
C ARG A 247 4.10 22.22 5.33
N GLU A 248 4.48 21.04 5.79
CA GLU A 248 5.89 20.63 5.88
C GLU A 248 6.51 20.39 4.51
N VAL A 249 5.77 19.75 3.59
CA VAL A 249 6.21 19.57 2.19
C VAL A 249 6.37 20.92 1.51
N GLN A 250 5.41 21.83 1.63
CA GLN A 250 5.49 23.15 1.02
C GLN A 250 6.69 23.96 1.51
N SER A 251 7.03 23.85 2.81
CA SER A 251 8.14 24.61 3.41
C SER A 251 9.52 23.96 3.21
N ARG A 252 9.61 22.64 3.22
CA ARG A 252 10.90 21.90 3.27
C ARG A 252 11.12 20.91 2.13
N GLY A 253 10.11 20.71 1.28
CA GLY A 253 10.11 19.72 0.20
C GLY A 253 9.67 18.31 0.63
N HIS A 254 9.63 17.99 1.93
CA HIS A 254 9.15 16.70 2.44
C HIS A 254 8.57 16.82 3.86
N GLY A 255 7.70 15.89 4.22
CA GLY A 255 7.05 15.78 5.53
C GLY A 255 7.75 14.87 6.52
N THR A 256 9.07 14.61 6.40
CA THR A 256 9.78 13.69 7.29
C THR A 256 9.76 14.18 8.74
N ARG A 257 9.02 13.44 9.58
CA ARG A 257 8.87 13.70 11.02
C ARG A 257 9.90 12.95 11.84
N LYS A 258 10.21 11.71 11.46
CA LYS A 258 11.14 10.85 12.20
C LYS A 258 12.15 10.22 11.25
N ARG A 259 13.41 10.22 11.69
CA ARG A 259 14.53 9.49 11.08
C ARG A 259 15.05 8.47 12.09
N VAL A 260 15.33 7.26 11.62
CA VAL A 260 15.86 6.16 12.44
C VAL A 260 17.05 5.56 11.70
N ALA A 261 18.23 5.69 12.30
CA ALA A 261 19.42 4.99 11.81
C ALA A 261 19.22 3.48 11.95
N LEU A 262 19.62 2.73 10.94
CA LEU A 262 19.49 1.27 10.94
C LEU A 262 20.75 0.62 11.48
N SER A 263 20.58 -0.41 12.30
CA SER A 263 21.70 -1.26 12.73
C SER A 263 22.31 -2.02 11.54
N PRO A 264 23.54 -2.56 11.65
CA PRO A 264 24.13 -3.36 10.59
C PRO A 264 23.29 -4.57 10.13
N LEU A 265 22.50 -5.16 11.04
CA LEU A 265 21.57 -6.25 10.72
C LEU A 265 20.35 -5.77 9.93
N GLU A 266 20.03 -4.48 10.03
CA GLU A 266 18.89 -3.84 9.39
C GLU A 266 19.28 -3.08 8.11
N GLN A 267 20.58 -2.94 7.80
CA GLN A 267 21.02 -2.34 6.54
C GLN A 267 20.76 -3.27 5.36
#